data_AF-A0A9P6WLF1-F1
#
_entry.id   AF-A0A9P6WLF1-F1
#
_cell.length_a   1.000
_cell.length_b   1.000
_cell.length_c   1.000
_cell.angle_alpha   90.00
_cell.angle_beta   90.00
_cell.angle_gamma   90.00
#
_symmetry.space_group_name_H-M   'P 1'
#
loop_
_entity.id
_entity.type
_entity.pdbx_description
1 polymer ?
#
loop_
_entity_poly.entity_id
_entity_poly.type
_entity_poly.pdbx_seq_one_letter_code
_entity_poly.pdbx_strand_id
1 'polypeptide(L)'
;MTDELEVSCLNIHRGCKWTGERWSIKNHLQNDCEFTRILCICGELCERKVLIDNGMINKLDSGSFVIISKQCQIDKKLNKVIIHNDSDAYGGTFSDSEDIERENINNLLCPHSLIECIECGNEIKIMDINYHLEHECLKNMIICNGCHLSFPFMHLNNHQNNCQLLYVDCPGNKFGCTWKGQREILNKIHKPECVFIKMSGYLDQMESRMNSLNKENEGLRLQISSILNSVVNGKVSNLGYPLEIEEVGTLHKEIQYPSYENNSNNTKDEVDELIQNHSTQKISMSKVRTLVRELEMNKNVTSRLLGDNVEMREQLTSQRALLLNLKQQIQFMLIERRRMAFANNSTNGNTKNVATKL
;
A
#
# COMPACT_ATOMS: atom_id res chain seq x y z
N MET A 1 -25.18 -13.12 8.02
CA MET A 1 -23.79 -13.09 7.50
C MET A 1 -23.25 -11.67 7.64
N THR A 2 -22.99 -11.22 8.87
CA THR A 2 -22.57 -9.84 9.21
C THR A 2 -21.20 -9.79 9.89
N ASP A 3 -20.53 -10.93 10.03
CA ASP A 3 -19.29 -11.08 10.80
C ASP A 3 -18.01 -10.75 10.02
N GLU A 4 -18.12 -10.60 8.69
CA GLU A 4 -17.01 -10.25 7.78
C GLU A 4 -16.84 -8.74 7.59
N LEU A 5 -17.56 -7.90 8.35
CA LEU A 5 -17.42 -6.45 8.23
C LEU A 5 -16.06 -6.01 8.80
N GLU A 6 -15.19 -5.52 7.93
CA GLU A 6 -13.92 -4.90 8.32
C GLU A 6 -14.17 -3.58 9.07
N VAL A 7 -13.59 -3.46 10.25
CA VAL A 7 -13.63 -2.26 11.09
C VAL A 7 -12.21 -1.81 11.45
N SER A 8 -12.03 -0.50 11.54
CA SER A 8 -10.81 0.11 12.07
C SER A 8 -10.83 0.17 13.59
N CYS A 9 -9.66 0.13 14.21
CA CYS A 9 -9.52 0.34 15.65
C CYS A 9 -10.07 1.72 16.08
N LEU A 10 -10.74 1.75 17.23
CA LEU A 10 -11.24 3.00 17.85
C LEU A 10 -10.12 4.00 18.18
N ASN A 11 -8.89 3.51 18.39
CA ASN A 11 -7.72 4.34 18.67
C ASN A 11 -6.97 4.80 17.40
N ILE A 12 -7.61 4.80 16.23
CA ILE A 12 -6.98 5.23 14.97
C ILE A 12 -6.48 6.67 15.03
N HIS A 13 -7.22 7.56 15.71
CA HIS A 13 -6.81 8.95 15.92
C HIS A 13 -5.56 9.10 16.79
N ARG A 14 -5.22 8.07 17.59
CA ARG A 14 -4.01 8.03 18.43
C ARG A 14 -2.83 7.34 17.73
N GLY A 15 -3.04 6.82 16.52
CA GLY A 15 -2.00 6.18 15.73
C GLY A 15 -2.12 4.65 15.62
N CYS A 16 -3.18 4.04 16.13
CA CYS A 16 -3.41 2.60 15.90
C CYS A 16 -3.80 2.36 14.44
N LYS A 17 -3.04 1.52 13.72
CA LYS A 17 -3.29 1.18 12.32
C LYS A 17 -4.06 -0.12 12.11
N TRP A 18 -4.55 -0.73 13.19
CA TRP A 18 -5.23 -2.02 13.10
C TRP A 18 -6.58 -1.90 12.39
N THR A 19 -6.79 -2.77 11.41
CA THR A 19 -8.04 -3.01 10.70
C THR A 19 -8.27 -4.51 10.67
N GLY A 20 -9.49 -4.96 10.97
CA GLY A 20 -9.82 -6.38 10.97
C GLY A 20 -11.31 -6.61 11.14
N GLU A 21 -11.68 -7.88 11.30
CA GLU A 21 -13.09 -8.27 11.43
C GLU A 21 -13.71 -7.70 12.72
N ARG A 22 -14.98 -7.31 12.64
CA ARG A 22 -15.71 -6.65 13.74
C ARG A 22 -15.64 -7.39 15.07
N TRP A 23 -15.72 -8.72 15.07
CA TRP A 23 -15.68 -9.51 16.30
C TRP A 23 -14.30 -9.52 16.98
N SER A 24 -13.23 -9.32 16.20
CA SER A 24 -11.84 -9.34 16.69
C SER A 24 -11.44 -8.01 17.35
N ILE A 25 -12.22 -6.94 17.18
CA ILE A 25 -11.88 -5.60 17.72
C ILE A 25 -11.76 -5.60 19.24
N LYS A 26 -12.60 -6.36 19.95
CA LYS A 26 -12.55 -6.43 21.42
C LYS A 26 -11.26 -7.10 21.88
N ASN A 27 -10.89 -8.21 21.22
CA ASN A 27 -9.65 -8.91 21.50
C ASN A 27 -8.44 -8.00 21.22
N HIS A 28 -8.44 -7.31 20.07
CA HIS A 28 -7.40 -6.32 19.75
C HIS A 28 -7.30 -5.23 20.83
N LEU A 29 -8.40 -4.59 21.25
CA LEU A 29 -8.36 -3.51 22.25
C LEU A 29 -7.84 -3.97 23.61
N GLN A 30 -8.14 -5.21 23.99
CA GLN A 30 -7.76 -5.78 25.28
C GLN A 30 -6.31 -6.29 25.27
N ASN A 31 -5.86 -6.93 24.19
CA ASN A 31 -4.62 -7.72 24.14
C ASN A 31 -3.57 -7.20 23.16
N ASP A 32 -3.91 -6.36 22.19
CA ASP A 32 -2.94 -5.94 21.16
C ASP A 32 -2.79 -4.44 21.01
N CYS A 33 -3.80 -3.66 21.40
CA CYS A 33 -3.81 -2.24 21.17
C CYS A 33 -2.92 -1.51 22.17
N GLU A 34 -1.77 -1.05 21.68
CA GLU A 34 -0.81 -0.23 22.41
C GLU A 34 -1.39 1.15 22.78
N PHE A 35 -2.45 1.61 22.11
CA PHE A 35 -3.02 2.94 22.33
C PHE A 35 -4.22 2.95 23.28
N THR A 36 -4.56 1.79 23.86
CA THR A 36 -5.61 1.68 24.88
C THR A 36 -5.17 2.35 26.17
N ARG A 37 -6.06 3.14 26.77
CA ARG A 37 -5.83 3.75 28.08
C ARG A 37 -6.21 2.77 29.19
N ILE A 38 -5.38 2.72 30.21
CA ILE A 38 -5.53 1.87 31.39
C ILE A 38 -5.61 2.78 32.60
N LEU A 39 -6.54 2.49 33.51
CA LEU A 39 -6.62 3.19 34.79
C LEU A 39 -5.41 2.81 35.65
N CYS A 40 -4.70 3.84 36.11
CA CYS A 40 -3.61 3.69 37.06
C CYS A 40 -4.14 3.64 38.49
N ILE A 41 -3.31 3.13 39.40
CA ILE A 41 -3.57 3.05 40.85
C ILE A 41 -3.81 4.44 41.48
N CYS A 42 -3.24 5.50 40.89
CA CYS A 42 -3.49 6.88 41.33
C CYS A 42 -4.81 7.48 40.81
N GLY A 43 -5.59 6.72 40.04
CA GLY A 43 -6.85 7.18 39.44
C GLY A 43 -6.71 7.92 38.10
N GLU A 44 -5.49 8.17 37.62
CA GLU A 44 -5.25 8.78 36.31
C GLU A 44 -5.16 7.72 35.19
N LEU A 45 -5.44 8.12 33.95
CA LEU A 45 -5.41 7.25 32.77
C LEU A 45 -4.01 7.24 32.12
N CYS A 46 -3.37 6.06 32.04
CA CYS A 46 -2.12 5.84 31.31
C CYS A 46 -2.37 5.27 29.92
N GLU A 47 -1.63 5.69 28.90
CA GLU A 47 -1.61 4.99 27.61
C GLU A 47 -0.67 3.79 27.65
N ARG A 48 -1.13 2.62 27.16
CA ARG A 48 -0.36 1.37 27.24
C ARG A 48 1.00 1.47 26.54
N LYS A 49 1.08 2.19 25.44
CA LYS A 49 2.32 2.46 24.70
C LYS A 49 3.36 3.13 25.59
N VAL A 50 2.95 4.14 26.37
CA VAL A 50 3.84 4.86 27.29
C VAL A 50 4.37 3.92 28.38
N LEU A 51 3.55 2.99 28.84
CA LEU A 51 3.98 1.97 29.81
C LEU A 51 4.94 0.94 29.21
N ILE A 52 4.82 0.62 27.92
CA ILE A 52 5.76 -0.26 27.20
C ILE A 52 7.07 0.46 26.95
N ASP A 53 7.03 1.69 26.43
CA ASP A 53 8.21 2.50 26.10
C ASP A 53 9.08 2.74 27.36
N ASN A 54 8.44 2.98 28.50
CA ASN A 54 9.13 3.12 29.80
C ASN A 54 9.46 1.78 30.50
N GLY A 55 9.26 0.63 29.84
CA GLY A 55 9.63 -0.68 30.37
C GLY A 55 8.79 -1.16 31.57
N MET A 56 7.64 -0.55 31.82
CA MET A 56 6.75 -0.94 32.92
C MET A 56 5.89 -2.15 32.58
N ILE A 57 5.62 -2.38 31.30
CA ILE A 57 4.82 -3.49 30.79
C ILE A 57 5.54 -4.15 29.61
N ASN A 58 5.64 -5.48 29.61
CA ASN A 58 6.04 -6.26 28.45
C ASN A 58 4.85 -6.91 27.75
N LYS A 59 4.91 -6.96 26.42
CA LYS A 59 4.02 -7.81 25.60
C LYS A 59 4.61 -9.21 25.54
N LEU A 60 3.85 -10.22 25.97
CA LEU A 60 4.19 -11.63 25.75
C LEU A 60 3.83 -12.05 24.32
N ASP A 61 4.47 -13.10 23.83
CA ASP A 61 4.19 -13.72 22.53
C ASP A 61 2.73 -14.18 22.39
N SER A 62 2.02 -14.36 23.50
CA SER A 62 0.58 -14.68 23.57
C SER A 62 -0.35 -13.47 23.39
N GLY A 63 0.19 -12.25 23.18
CA GLY A 63 -0.59 -11.01 23.17
C GLY A 63 -1.05 -10.56 24.55
N SER A 64 -0.54 -11.13 25.64
CA SER A 64 -0.89 -10.69 26.99
C SER A 64 0.14 -9.70 27.51
N PHE A 65 -0.30 -8.64 28.19
CA PHE A 65 0.58 -7.64 28.78
C PHE A 65 0.88 -7.98 30.24
N VAL A 66 2.16 -8.03 30.61
CA VAL A 66 2.60 -8.32 31.98
C VAL A 66 3.45 -7.17 32.50
N ILE A 67 3.10 -6.68 33.69
CA ILE A 67 3.85 -5.63 34.38
C ILE A 67 5.22 -6.19 34.80
N ILE A 68 6.30 -5.51 34.45
CA ILE A 68 7.65 -5.90 34.84
C ILE A 68 7.98 -5.24 36.18
N SER A 69 7.74 -5.97 37.27
CA SER A 69 8.29 -5.61 38.59
C SER A 69 9.79 -5.94 38.70
N LYS A 70 10.63 -5.51 37.75
CA LYS A 70 12.08 -5.83 37.78
C LYS A 70 13.01 -4.64 38.00
N GLN A 71 12.50 -3.41 38.11
CA GLN A 71 13.35 -2.23 38.35
C GLN A 71 12.98 -1.41 39.58
N CYS A 72 12.30 -2.00 40.55
CA CYS A 72 12.48 -1.62 41.95
C CYS A 72 12.63 -2.92 42.74
N GLN A 73 13.77 -3.08 43.42
CA GLN A 73 13.96 -4.18 44.37
C GLN A 73 12.78 -4.18 45.35
N ILE A 74 12.07 -5.31 45.50
CA ILE A 74 11.57 -5.86 46.78
C ILE A 74 11.05 -7.29 46.52
N ASP A 75 11.22 -8.10 47.56
CA ASP A 75 11.30 -9.55 47.61
C ASP A 75 10.07 -10.38 47.21
N LYS A 76 10.40 -11.67 47.02
CA LYS A 76 9.60 -12.80 46.57
C LYS A 76 8.39 -13.10 47.47
N LYS A 77 7.20 -13.30 46.87
CA LYS A 77 6.50 -14.62 47.00
C LYS A 77 5.23 -14.85 46.20
N LEU A 78 4.55 -13.87 45.59
CA LEU A 78 3.24 -14.19 44.98
C LEU A 78 2.97 -13.72 43.54
N ASN A 79 3.84 -12.94 42.90
CA ASN A 79 3.86 -12.61 41.46
C ASN A 79 2.53 -12.76 40.69
N LYS A 80 1.46 -12.17 41.23
CA LYS A 80 0.12 -12.08 40.64
C LYS A 80 -0.48 -10.77 41.12
N VAL A 81 -0.77 -9.88 40.18
CA VAL A 81 -1.64 -8.74 40.39
C VAL A 81 -2.79 -8.89 39.41
N ILE A 82 -4.01 -8.80 39.95
CA ILE A 82 -5.25 -8.86 39.18
C ILE A 82 -5.37 -7.54 38.42
N ILE A 83 -5.36 -7.61 37.10
CA ILE A 83 -5.75 -6.50 36.24
C ILE A 83 -7.26 -6.33 36.47
N HIS A 84 -7.67 -5.21 37.05
CA HIS A 84 -9.10 -4.87 37.09
C HIS A 84 -9.63 -4.84 35.66
N ASN A 85 -10.50 -5.79 35.35
CA ASN A 85 -11.22 -5.91 34.09
C ASN A 85 -12.42 -4.95 34.07
N ASP A 86 -12.22 -3.68 34.42
CA ASP A 86 -13.32 -2.72 34.38
C ASP A 86 -13.14 -1.83 33.16
N SER A 87 -13.52 -2.44 32.05
CA SER A 87 -13.60 -1.85 30.72
C SER A 87 -14.83 -0.94 30.60
N ASP A 88 -14.92 0.14 31.38
CA ASP A 88 -16.04 1.08 31.26
C ASP A 88 -15.56 2.46 30.82
N ALA A 89 -15.03 2.51 29.58
CA ALA A 89 -14.91 3.75 28.81
C ALA A 89 -16.26 4.17 28.16
N TYR A 90 -17.35 3.44 28.45
CA TYR A 90 -18.72 3.79 28.09
C TYR A 90 -19.61 3.60 29.32
N GLY A 91 -20.22 4.70 29.77
CA GLY A 91 -20.96 4.76 31.03
C GLY A 91 -21.97 3.63 31.24
N GLY A 92 -21.88 3.02 32.42
CA GLY A 92 -22.78 2.04 32.98
C GLY A 92 -22.69 2.11 34.51
N THR A 93 -23.79 1.81 35.18
CA THR A 93 -24.12 2.14 36.57
C THR A 93 -23.21 1.53 37.63
N PHE A 94 -22.91 2.34 38.66
CA PHE A 94 -22.42 1.94 39.98
C PHE A 94 -23.10 0.65 40.47
N SER A 95 -22.30 -0.37 40.78
CA SER A 95 -22.68 -1.40 41.73
C SER A 95 -21.66 -1.39 42.86
N ASP A 96 -22.09 -0.88 44.01
CA ASP A 96 -21.41 -1.00 45.28
C ASP A 96 -21.21 -2.48 45.61
N SER A 97 -19.98 -2.99 45.55
CA SER A 97 -19.64 -4.29 46.14
C SER A 97 -18.15 -4.40 46.42
N GLU A 98 -17.87 -4.58 47.70
CA GLU A 98 -16.74 -5.35 48.25
C GLU A 98 -15.41 -4.62 48.42
N ASP A 99 -15.22 -4.19 49.67
CA ASP A 99 -13.96 -3.90 50.33
C ASP A 99 -12.95 -5.04 50.14
N ILE A 100 -12.09 -4.92 49.11
CA ILE A 100 -10.91 -5.77 48.94
C ILE A 100 -9.76 -5.15 49.75
N GLU A 101 -9.27 -5.95 50.70
CA GLU A 101 -8.22 -5.67 51.69
C GLU A 101 -7.00 -4.93 51.08
N ARG A 102 -6.84 -3.66 51.48
CA ARG A 102 -5.81 -2.71 51.02
C ARG A 102 -4.43 -2.93 51.66
N GLU A 103 -3.96 -4.17 51.81
CA GLU A 103 -2.71 -4.42 52.57
C GLU A 103 -1.47 -4.78 51.74
N ASN A 104 -1.51 -4.74 50.40
CA ASN A 104 -0.32 -5.05 49.57
C ASN A 104 -0.04 -4.09 48.40
N ILE A 105 -0.54 -2.85 48.46
CA ILE A 105 -0.38 -1.85 47.38
C ILE A 105 0.84 -0.94 47.56
N ASN A 106 1.59 -1.07 48.67
CA ASN A 106 2.66 -0.13 49.01
C ASN A 106 3.95 -0.22 48.17
N ASN A 107 4.04 -1.16 47.21
CA ASN A 107 5.22 -1.34 46.36
C ASN A 107 4.97 -1.15 44.86
N LEU A 108 3.76 -0.71 44.45
CA LEU A 108 3.51 -0.39 43.05
C LEU A 108 3.86 1.08 42.80
N LEU A 109 5.02 1.30 42.18
CA LEU A 109 5.44 2.62 41.72
C LEU A 109 4.42 3.14 40.70
N CYS A 110 3.84 4.31 40.98
CA CYS A 110 2.88 4.94 40.08
C CYS A 110 3.62 5.56 38.88
N PRO A 111 3.26 5.26 37.61
CA PRO A 111 3.83 5.91 36.43
C PRO A 111 3.70 7.45 36.43
N HIS A 112 2.76 8.00 37.20
CA HIS A 112 2.53 9.44 37.33
C HIS A 112 3.35 10.09 38.44
N SER A 113 4.09 9.33 39.25
CA SER A 113 4.94 9.95 40.27
C SER A 113 6.05 10.76 39.61
N LEU A 114 6.44 11.85 40.27
CA LEU A 114 7.54 12.68 39.84
C LEU A 114 8.87 12.02 40.23
N ILE A 115 9.80 12.00 39.30
CA ILE A 115 11.18 11.55 39.51
C ILE A 115 12.13 12.65 39.04
N GLU A 116 13.26 12.78 39.70
CA GLU A 116 14.33 13.68 39.28
C GLU A 116 15.09 13.05 38.10
N CYS A 117 15.23 13.78 37.00
CA CYS A 117 16.07 13.33 35.88
C CYS A 117 17.54 13.31 36.31
N ILE A 118 18.19 12.17 36.15
CA ILE A 118 19.60 11.95 36.50
C ILE A 118 20.54 12.94 35.78
N GLU A 119 20.20 13.29 34.54
CA GLU A 119 21.04 14.16 33.70
C GLU A 119 20.79 15.64 33.98
N CYS A 120 19.54 16.09 34.06
CA CYS A 120 19.22 17.52 34.16
C CYS A 120 18.86 18.02 35.57
N GLY A 121 18.34 17.13 36.43
CA GLY A 121 17.85 17.42 37.78
C GLY A 121 16.41 17.95 37.83
N ASN A 122 15.68 17.96 36.71
CA ASN A 122 14.28 18.41 36.69
C ASN A 122 13.34 17.31 37.21
N GLU A 123 12.28 17.72 37.90
CA GLU A 123 11.18 16.84 38.31
C GLU A 123 10.26 16.56 37.11
N ILE A 124 10.21 15.30 36.67
CA ILE A 124 9.40 14.86 35.52
C ILE A 124 8.59 13.64 35.93
N LYS A 125 7.38 13.48 35.37
CA LYS A 125 6.59 12.26 35.58
C LYS A 125 7.30 11.06 34.97
N ILE A 126 7.29 9.90 35.64
CA ILE A 126 7.97 8.71 35.10
C ILE A 126 7.47 8.34 33.70
N MET A 127 6.17 8.51 33.43
CA MET A 127 5.59 8.27 32.10
C MET A 127 6.19 9.15 31.00
N ASP A 128 6.65 10.35 31.34
CA ASP A 128 7.17 11.34 30.39
C ASP A 128 8.71 11.37 30.36
N ILE A 129 9.39 10.48 31.10
CA ILE A 129 10.85 10.52 31.23
C ILE A 129 11.56 10.27 29.90
N ASN A 130 11.09 9.30 29.11
CA ASN A 130 11.66 9.04 27.78
C ASN A 130 11.45 10.23 26.84
N TYR A 131 10.24 10.80 26.84
CA TYR A 131 9.94 11.99 26.06
C TYR A 131 10.83 13.17 26.46
N HIS A 132 11.01 13.38 27.76
CA HIS A 132 11.89 14.40 28.29
C HIS A 132 13.35 14.17 27.83
N LEU A 133 13.89 12.96 28.01
CA LEU A 133 15.25 12.62 27.61
C LEU A 133 15.48 12.81 26.11
N GLU A 134 14.48 12.55 25.28
CA GLU A 134 14.57 12.66 23.83
C GLU A 134 14.36 14.09 23.30
N HIS A 135 13.44 14.85 23.88
CA HIS A 135 12.97 16.10 23.28
C HIS A 135 13.19 17.37 24.11
N GLU A 136 13.45 17.27 25.41
CA GLU A 136 13.52 18.43 26.31
C GLU A 136 14.85 18.51 27.08
N CYS A 137 15.48 17.36 27.36
CA CYS A 137 16.66 17.29 28.20
C CYS A 137 17.91 17.83 27.49
N LEU A 138 18.30 19.06 27.83
CA LEU A 138 19.51 19.69 27.31
C LEU A 138 20.81 19.06 27.84
N LYS A 139 20.75 18.32 28.95
CA LYS A 139 21.92 17.69 29.57
C LYS A 139 22.11 16.22 29.18
N ASN A 140 21.15 15.62 28.47
CA ASN A 140 21.31 14.27 27.91
C ASN A 140 22.24 14.32 26.68
N MET A 141 23.54 14.20 26.94
CA MET A 141 24.59 14.35 25.93
C MET A 141 24.94 13.02 25.28
N ILE A 142 24.86 12.97 23.95
CA ILE A 142 25.23 11.80 23.14
C ILE A 142 26.32 12.18 22.15
N ILE A 143 27.24 11.25 21.92
CA ILE A 143 28.39 11.43 21.03
C ILE A 143 27.98 11.07 19.60
N CYS A 144 28.29 11.92 18.62
CA CYS A 144 28.07 11.59 17.22
C CYS A 144 29.06 10.53 16.73
N ASN A 145 28.57 9.44 16.11
CA ASN A 145 29.41 8.39 15.53
C ASN A 145 30.30 8.86 14.36
N GLY A 146 30.04 10.03 13.77
CA GLY A 146 30.82 10.58 12.66
C GLY A 146 31.87 11.60 13.11
N CYS A 147 31.44 12.68 13.79
CA CYS A 147 32.33 13.76 14.19
C CYS A 147 32.86 13.64 15.64
N HIS A 148 32.38 12.66 16.40
CA HIS A 148 32.74 12.41 17.81
C HIS A 148 32.53 13.60 18.76
N LEU A 149 31.77 14.62 18.35
CA LEU A 149 31.36 15.72 19.22
C LEU A 149 30.11 15.31 20.02
N SER A 150 30.02 15.83 21.24
CA SER A 150 28.90 15.62 22.15
C SER A 150 27.79 16.65 21.87
N PHE A 151 26.57 16.18 21.66
CA PHE A 151 25.38 17.02 21.47
C PHE A 151 24.24 16.55 22.37
N PRO A 152 23.32 17.45 22.78
CA PRO A 152 22.05 17.03 23.37
C PRO A 152 21.29 16.13 22.39
N PHE A 153 20.64 15.07 22.88
CA PHE A 153 19.94 14.11 22.01
C PHE A 153 18.93 14.77 21.08
N MET A 154 18.16 15.75 21.56
CA MET A 154 17.22 16.53 20.76
C MET A 154 17.85 17.13 19.49
N HIS A 155 19.10 17.59 19.61
CA HIS A 155 19.85 18.20 18.51
C HIS A 155 20.69 17.19 17.71
N LEU A 156 20.79 15.93 18.17
CA LEU A 156 21.52 14.88 17.48
C LEU A 156 20.91 14.59 16.11
N ASN A 157 19.58 14.53 15.98
CA ASN A 157 18.93 14.26 14.70
C ASN A 157 19.22 15.38 13.68
N ASN A 158 19.09 16.64 14.10
CA ASN A 158 19.44 17.79 13.26
C ASN A 158 20.94 17.77 12.88
N HIS A 159 21.81 17.43 13.82
CA HIS A 159 23.22 17.25 13.56
C HIS A 159 23.48 16.10 12.58
N GLN A 160 22.90 14.91 12.76
CA GLN A 160 23.10 13.74 11.90
C GLN A 160 22.68 14.02 10.45
N ASN A 161 21.67 14.85 10.23
CA ASN A 161 21.28 15.28 8.89
C ASN A 161 22.32 16.20 8.21
N ASN A 162 23.04 17.00 9.00
CA ASN A 162 24.02 17.97 8.51
C ASN A 162 25.49 17.53 8.69
N CYS A 163 25.74 16.44 9.40
CA CYS A 163 27.08 15.97 9.74
C CYS A 163 27.82 15.52 8.48
N GLN A 164 28.96 16.15 8.19
CA GLN A 164 29.76 15.87 7.00
C GLN A 164 30.65 14.64 7.16
N LEU A 165 30.99 14.30 8.41
CA LEU A 165 31.87 13.17 8.74
C LEU A 165 31.10 11.85 8.96
N LEU A 166 29.78 11.88 8.87
CA LEU A 166 28.96 10.67 8.99
C LEU A 166 29.19 9.76 7.79
N TYR A 167 29.40 8.47 8.06
CA TYR A 167 29.50 7.43 7.04
C TYR A 167 28.11 7.13 6.47
N VAL A 168 27.95 7.31 5.16
CA VAL A 168 26.67 7.15 4.45
C VAL A 168 26.86 6.36 3.17
N ASP A 169 25.83 5.60 2.80
CA ASP A 169 25.75 4.96 1.50
C ASP A 169 25.40 5.99 0.42
N CYS A 170 25.84 5.75 -0.82
CA CYS A 170 25.45 6.58 -1.95
C CYS A 170 23.92 6.56 -2.15
N PRO A 171 23.25 7.69 -2.46
CA PRO A 171 21.83 7.69 -2.83
C PRO A 171 21.51 6.78 -4.02
N GLY A 172 22.50 6.54 -4.90
CA GLY A 172 22.41 5.58 -6.00
C GLY A 172 22.53 4.11 -5.59
N ASN A 173 22.72 3.80 -4.30
CA ASN A 173 22.77 2.42 -3.78
C ASN A 173 21.47 1.67 -4.11
N LYS A 174 20.32 2.36 -4.10
CA LYS A 174 19.03 1.80 -4.56
C LYS A 174 19.06 1.28 -6.01
N PHE A 175 19.96 1.81 -6.84
CA PHE A 175 20.15 1.41 -8.23
C PHE A 175 21.41 0.55 -8.44
N GLY A 176 22.10 0.17 -7.36
CA GLY A 176 23.29 -0.69 -7.43
C GLY A 176 24.64 0.03 -7.32
N CYS A 177 24.67 1.29 -6.87
CA CYS A 177 25.95 1.94 -6.54
C CYS A 177 26.55 1.33 -5.26
N THR A 178 27.75 0.76 -5.36
CA THR A 178 28.45 0.10 -4.24
C THR A 178 29.24 1.05 -3.33
N TRP A 179 29.22 2.36 -3.60
CA TRP A 179 30.03 3.34 -2.87
C TRP A 179 29.48 3.60 -1.46
N LYS A 180 30.40 3.60 -0.49
CA LYS A 180 30.16 3.94 0.92
C LYS A 180 31.31 4.79 1.44
N GLY A 181 31.00 5.88 2.14
CA GLY A 181 32.02 6.79 2.63
C GLY A 181 31.48 7.93 3.47
N GLN A 182 32.36 8.83 3.90
CA GLN A 182 31.96 10.06 4.58
C GLN A 182 31.11 10.95 3.66
N ARG A 183 30.08 11.58 4.23
CA ARG A 183 29.18 12.47 3.49
C ARG A 183 29.89 13.63 2.79
N GLU A 184 31.01 14.11 3.34
CA GLU A 184 31.83 15.12 2.70
C GLU A 184 32.38 14.65 1.34
N ILE A 185 32.96 13.45 1.31
CA ILE A 185 33.52 12.82 0.11
C ILE A 185 32.40 12.47 -0.87
N LEU A 186 31.24 12.05 -0.35
CA LEU A 186 30.03 11.84 -1.15
C LEU A 186 29.69 13.10 -1.95
N ASN A 187 29.55 14.23 -1.26
CA ASN A 187 29.07 15.47 -1.88
C ASN A 187 30.11 16.11 -2.80
N LYS A 188 31.40 16.08 -2.44
CA LYS A 188 32.46 16.76 -3.18
C LYS A 188 32.98 15.96 -4.38
N ILE A 189 33.11 14.64 -4.24
CA ILE A 189 33.81 13.79 -5.22
C ILE A 189 32.84 12.81 -5.87
N HIS A 190 32.15 11.99 -5.07
CA HIS A 190 31.37 10.88 -5.63
C HIS A 190 30.10 11.33 -6.35
N LYS A 191 29.36 12.31 -5.81
CA LYS A 191 28.09 12.81 -6.36
C LYS A 191 28.21 13.33 -7.80
N PRO A 192 29.21 14.15 -8.18
CA PRO A 192 29.37 14.58 -9.57
C PRO A 192 29.90 13.47 -10.50
N GLU A 193 30.54 12.43 -9.98
CA GLU A 193 31.08 11.33 -10.80
C GLU A 193 30.11 10.16 -10.95
N CYS A 194 29.21 9.95 -10.00
CA CYS A 194 28.35 8.78 -9.94
C CYS A 194 27.33 8.74 -11.10
N VAL A 195 27.46 7.72 -11.95
CA VAL A 195 26.57 7.47 -13.09
C VAL A 195 25.12 7.26 -12.63
N PHE A 196 24.92 6.53 -11.54
CA PHE A 196 23.59 6.23 -11.00
C PHE A 196 22.87 7.47 -10.45
N ILE A 197 23.61 8.46 -9.94
CA ILE A 197 23.01 9.74 -9.52
C ILE A 197 22.65 10.58 -10.73
N LYS A 198 23.51 10.65 -11.76
CA LYS A 198 23.18 11.35 -13.01
C LYS A 198 21.94 10.77 -13.70
N MET A 199 21.81 9.45 -13.67
CA MET A 199 20.67 8.74 -14.24
C MET A 199 19.48 8.65 -13.28
N SER A 200 19.56 9.17 -12.04
CA SER A 200 18.55 8.90 -11.02
C SER A 200 17.16 9.36 -11.44
N GLY A 201 17.04 10.52 -12.07
CA GLY A 201 15.75 11.03 -12.55
C GLY A 201 15.10 10.14 -13.62
N TYR A 202 15.90 9.55 -14.51
CA TYR A 202 15.40 8.59 -15.50
C TYR A 202 15.03 7.25 -14.85
N LEU A 203 15.86 6.78 -13.92
CA LEU A 203 15.61 5.53 -13.19
C LEU A 203 14.36 5.62 -12.31
N ASP A 204 14.13 6.76 -11.64
CA ASP A 204 12.93 7.03 -10.86
C ASP A 204 11.66 7.03 -11.73
N GLN A 205 11.74 7.62 -12.94
CA GLN A 205 10.63 7.57 -13.91
C GLN A 205 10.37 6.14 -14.41
N MET A 206 11.44 5.38 -14.68
CA MET A 206 11.34 3.99 -15.11
C MET A 206 10.73 3.11 -14.02
N GLU A 207 11.13 3.30 -12.76
CA GLU A 207 10.57 2.62 -11.59
C GLU A 207 9.09 2.95 -11.40
N SER A 208 8.71 4.23 -11.51
CA SER A 208 7.30 4.66 -11.44
C SER A 208 6.44 4.00 -12.53
N ARG A 209 6.93 3.97 -13.78
CA ARG A 209 6.24 3.31 -14.90
C ARG A 209 6.13 1.81 -14.68
N MET A 210 7.19 1.16 -14.20
CA MET A 210 7.20 -0.27 -13.88
C MET A 210 6.18 -0.58 -12.78
N ASN A 211 6.08 0.26 -11.75
CA ASN A 211 5.10 0.11 -10.68
C ASN A 211 3.66 0.29 -11.19
N SER A 212 3.40 1.23 -12.10
CA SER A 212 2.08 1.38 -12.74
C SER A 212 1.72 0.13 -13.55
N LEU A 213 2.64 -0.37 -14.37
CA LEU A 213 2.44 -1.59 -15.16
C LEU A 213 2.23 -2.82 -14.28
N ASN A 214 2.96 -2.92 -13.17
CA ASN A 214 2.78 -4.02 -12.22
C ASN A 214 1.40 -3.97 -11.55
N LYS A 215 0.92 -2.78 -11.17
CA LYS A 215 -0.43 -2.60 -10.65
C LYS A 215 -1.51 -2.93 -11.68
N GLU A 216 -1.33 -2.52 -12.93
CA GLU A 216 -2.22 -2.91 -14.02
C GLU A 216 -2.23 -4.43 -14.24
N ASN A 217 -1.05 -5.06 -14.25
CA ASN A 217 -0.93 -6.52 -14.37
C ASN A 217 -1.59 -7.25 -13.20
N GLU A 218 -1.44 -6.75 -11.98
CA GLU A 218 -2.11 -7.28 -10.80
C GLU A 218 -3.64 -7.14 -10.94
N GLY A 219 -4.11 -5.96 -11.36
CA GLY A 219 -5.53 -5.72 -11.64
C GLY A 219 -6.09 -6.64 -12.73
N LEU A 220 -5.37 -6.84 -13.83
CA LEU A 220 -5.74 -7.76 -14.91
C LEU A 220 -5.75 -9.21 -14.42
N ARG A 221 -4.77 -9.63 -13.60
CA ARG A 221 -4.74 -10.97 -13.01
C ARG A 221 -5.92 -11.21 -12.08
N LEU A 222 -6.32 -10.21 -11.30
CA LEU A 222 -7.51 -10.26 -10.45
C LEU A 222 -8.81 -10.33 -11.27
N GLN A 223 -8.89 -9.59 -12.38
CA GLN A 223 -10.03 -9.70 -13.30
C GLN A 223 -10.11 -11.08 -13.95
N ILE A 224 -8.98 -11.62 -14.41
CA ILE A 224 -8.91 -12.98 -14.97
C ILE A 224 -9.29 -14.02 -13.92
N SER A 225 -8.79 -13.91 -12.68
CA SER A 225 -9.15 -14.86 -11.62
C SER A 225 -10.63 -14.76 -11.25
N SER A 226 -11.20 -13.55 -11.24
CA SER A 226 -12.63 -13.35 -11.06
C SER A 226 -13.44 -14.01 -12.18
N ILE A 227 -13.04 -13.82 -13.45
CA ILE A 227 -13.71 -14.45 -14.60
C ILE A 227 -13.59 -15.98 -14.50
N LEU A 228 -12.41 -16.50 -14.18
CA LEU A 228 -12.16 -17.93 -14.05
C LEU A 228 -13.02 -18.52 -12.92
N ASN A 229 -13.12 -17.86 -11.77
CA ASN A 229 -14.00 -18.27 -10.68
C ASN A 229 -15.49 -18.24 -11.10
N SER A 230 -15.91 -17.24 -11.88
CA SER A 230 -17.26 -17.22 -12.46
C SER A 230 -17.51 -18.38 -13.43
N VAL A 231 -16.50 -18.75 -14.24
CA VAL A 231 -16.57 -19.88 -15.18
C VAL A 231 -16.59 -21.23 -14.46
N VAL A 232 -15.70 -21.43 -13.49
CA VAL A 232 -15.59 -22.68 -12.70
C VAL A 232 -16.83 -22.90 -11.82
N ASN A 233 -17.41 -21.83 -11.26
CA ASN A 233 -18.63 -21.92 -10.47
C ASN A 233 -19.90 -22.10 -11.33
N GLY A 234 -19.76 -22.38 -12.63
CA GLY A 234 -20.88 -22.59 -13.55
C GLY A 234 -21.72 -21.34 -13.81
N LYS A 235 -21.31 -20.19 -13.27
CA LYS A 235 -21.94 -18.88 -13.48
C LYS A 235 -21.29 -18.17 -14.66
N VAL A 236 -21.19 -18.85 -15.81
CA VAL A 236 -21.01 -18.15 -17.08
C VAL A 236 -22.32 -17.46 -17.40
N SER A 237 -22.66 -16.42 -16.65
CA SER A 237 -23.60 -15.41 -17.11
C SER A 237 -22.86 -14.55 -18.13
N ASN A 238 -22.82 -15.06 -19.35
CA ASN A 238 -22.71 -14.32 -20.60
C ASN A 238 -21.79 -13.09 -20.59
N LEU A 239 -20.53 -13.30 -21.00
CA LEU A 239 -19.76 -12.25 -21.66
C LEU A 239 -20.46 -11.92 -22.99
N GLY A 240 -21.43 -11.01 -22.92
CA GLY A 240 -22.30 -10.60 -24.03
C GLY A 240 -23.63 -11.36 -24.03
N TYR A 241 -24.70 -10.69 -23.57
CA TYR A 241 -26.12 -11.08 -23.56
C TYR A 241 -26.59 -12.06 -22.47
N PRO A 242 -27.29 -11.61 -21.41
CA PRO A 242 -28.17 -12.51 -20.68
C PRO A 242 -29.37 -12.86 -21.58
N LEU A 243 -29.34 -14.02 -22.22
CA LEU A 243 -30.57 -14.75 -22.52
C LEU A 243 -30.97 -15.44 -21.22
N GLU A 244 -32.05 -14.98 -20.60
CA GLU A 244 -32.76 -15.76 -19.60
C GLU A 244 -33.29 -17.01 -20.31
N ILE A 245 -32.64 -18.15 -20.10
CA ILE A 245 -33.28 -19.43 -20.36
C ILE A 245 -34.31 -19.58 -19.24
N GLU A 246 -35.56 -19.21 -19.54
CA GLU A 246 -36.71 -19.57 -18.71
C GLU A 246 -36.70 -21.09 -18.54
N GLU A 247 -36.63 -21.55 -17.29
CA GLU A 247 -36.86 -22.95 -16.96
C GLU A 247 -38.29 -23.31 -17.38
N VAL A 248 -38.40 -24.05 -18.48
CA VAL A 248 -39.67 -24.61 -18.96
C VAL A 248 -40.15 -25.64 -17.95
N GLY A 249 -41.10 -25.23 -17.12
CA GLY A 249 -42.25 -26.02 -16.67
C GLY A 249 -41.97 -27.33 -15.92
N THR A 250 -41.89 -27.27 -14.59
CA THR A 250 -42.40 -28.35 -13.75
C THR A 250 -43.77 -27.99 -13.22
N LEU A 251 -44.77 -28.41 -14.00
CA LEU A 251 -46.19 -28.43 -13.67
C LEU A 251 -46.44 -29.51 -12.59
N HIS A 252 -46.27 -29.17 -11.32
CA HIS A 252 -46.90 -29.93 -10.22
C HIS A 252 -47.03 -29.07 -8.98
N LYS A 253 -48.18 -28.41 -8.83
CA LYS A 253 -48.64 -28.02 -7.49
C LYS A 253 -50.05 -28.52 -7.29
N GLU A 254 -50.10 -29.52 -6.44
CA GLU A 254 -51.30 -30.19 -5.97
C GLU A 254 -52.29 -29.19 -5.37
N ILE A 255 -53.54 -29.56 -5.57
CA ILE A 255 -54.75 -28.95 -5.07
C ILE A 255 -54.75 -29.03 -3.54
N GLN A 256 -54.92 -27.89 -2.84
CA GLN A 256 -55.58 -27.90 -1.54
C GLN A 256 -56.41 -26.62 -1.31
N TYR A 257 -57.58 -26.85 -0.73
CA TYR A 257 -58.79 -26.02 -0.67
C TYR A 257 -58.70 -24.72 0.18
N PRO A 258 -59.67 -23.80 0.02
CA PRO A 258 -59.59 -22.41 0.47
C PRO A 258 -60.19 -22.16 1.86
N SER A 259 -59.74 -21.09 2.52
CA SER A 259 -60.50 -20.42 3.57
C SER A 259 -60.57 -18.91 3.29
N TYR A 260 -61.80 -18.44 3.29
CA TYR A 260 -62.31 -17.09 3.06
C TYR A 260 -61.65 -16.01 3.93
N GLU A 261 -61.43 -14.82 3.39
CA GLU A 261 -62.26 -13.63 3.70
C GLU A 261 -61.83 -12.35 2.95
N ASN A 262 -62.84 -11.76 2.29
CA ASN A 262 -63.16 -10.34 2.12
C ASN A 262 -62.32 -9.40 1.21
N ASN A 263 -63.00 -9.08 0.10
CA ASN A 263 -62.80 -8.02 -0.88
C ASN A 263 -63.03 -6.62 -0.28
N SER A 264 -62.03 -5.77 -0.34
CA SER A 264 -62.15 -4.31 -0.52
C SER A 264 -60.77 -3.75 -0.78
N ASN A 265 -60.34 -3.67 -2.06
CA ASN A 265 -59.27 -2.77 -2.56
C ASN A 265 -58.95 -2.89 -4.08
N ASN A 266 -59.73 -3.61 -4.90
CA ASN A 266 -59.36 -3.92 -6.30
C ASN A 266 -58.98 -2.71 -7.19
N THR A 267 -59.52 -1.50 -6.98
CA THR A 267 -59.15 -0.34 -7.81
C THR A 267 -57.87 0.35 -7.36
N LYS A 268 -57.48 0.21 -6.09
CA LYS A 268 -56.25 0.78 -5.55
C LYS A 268 -55.06 -0.13 -5.87
N ASP A 269 -55.30 -1.44 -5.78
CA ASP A 269 -54.31 -2.47 -6.13
C ASP A 269 -53.97 -2.45 -7.64
N GLU A 270 -54.95 -2.25 -8.54
CA GLU A 270 -54.68 -2.08 -9.99
C GLU A 270 -53.90 -0.80 -10.31
N VAL A 271 -54.18 0.31 -9.61
CA VAL A 271 -53.46 1.58 -9.79
C VAL A 271 -52.05 1.49 -9.23
N ASP A 272 -51.86 0.85 -8.08
CA ASP A 272 -50.55 0.62 -7.48
C ASP A 272 -49.70 -0.34 -8.32
N GLU A 273 -50.30 -1.37 -8.93
CA GLU A 273 -49.65 -2.27 -9.89
C GLU A 273 -49.23 -1.51 -11.17
N LEU A 274 -50.10 -0.65 -11.71
CA LEU A 274 -49.77 0.21 -12.86
C LEU A 274 -48.65 1.21 -12.55
N ILE A 275 -48.63 1.78 -11.34
CA ILE A 275 -47.56 2.68 -10.87
C ILE A 275 -46.24 1.90 -10.75
N GLN A 276 -46.29 0.69 -10.20
CA GLN A 276 -45.13 -0.19 -10.08
C GLN A 276 -44.59 -0.56 -11.47
N ASN A 277 -45.46 -0.94 -12.42
CA ASN A 277 -45.09 -1.23 -13.81
C ASN A 277 -44.51 -0.02 -14.54
N HIS A 278 -45.07 1.17 -14.35
CA HIS A 278 -44.52 2.38 -14.94
C HIS A 278 -43.17 2.78 -14.32
N SER A 279 -42.96 2.51 -13.03
CA SER A 279 -41.70 2.73 -12.35
C SER A 279 -40.60 1.76 -12.84
N THR A 280 -40.93 0.48 -13.04
CA THR A 280 -40.01 -0.52 -13.58
C THR A 280 -39.68 -0.22 -15.04
N GLN A 281 -40.67 0.20 -15.84
CA GLN A 281 -40.48 0.61 -17.23
C GLN A 281 -39.60 1.88 -17.35
N LYS A 282 -39.71 2.82 -16.41
CA LYS A 282 -38.80 3.98 -16.35
C LYS A 282 -37.35 3.55 -16.06
N ILE A 283 -37.17 2.60 -15.14
CA ILE A 283 -35.85 2.06 -14.82
C ILE A 283 -35.27 1.33 -16.04
N SER A 284 -36.05 0.51 -16.75
CA SER A 284 -35.57 -0.16 -17.98
C SER A 284 -35.23 0.84 -19.09
N MET A 285 -36.05 1.88 -19.31
CA MET A 285 -35.74 2.95 -20.27
C MET A 285 -34.49 3.76 -19.88
N SER A 286 -34.22 3.96 -18.59
CA SER A 286 -32.98 4.60 -18.14
C SER A 286 -31.75 3.76 -18.47
N LYS A 287 -31.84 2.43 -18.27
CA LYS A 287 -30.78 1.47 -18.62
C LYS A 287 -30.53 1.45 -20.12
N VAL A 288 -31.59 1.39 -20.95
CA VAL A 288 -31.47 1.44 -22.41
C VAL A 288 -30.81 2.74 -22.87
N ARG A 289 -31.14 3.90 -22.28
CA ARG A 289 -30.46 5.16 -22.62
C ARG A 289 -28.98 5.14 -22.29
N THR A 290 -28.57 4.52 -21.19
CA THR A 290 -27.15 4.38 -20.85
C THR A 290 -26.42 3.48 -21.86
N LEU A 291 -27.01 2.33 -22.20
CA LEU A 291 -26.46 1.42 -23.21
C LEU A 291 -26.33 2.07 -24.58
N VAL A 292 -27.33 2.87 -25.01
CA VAL A 292 -27.27 3.61 -26.28
C VAL A 292 -26.13 4.63 -26.27
N ARG A 293 -25.87 5.32 -25.15
CA ARG A 293 -24.72 6.24 -25.04
C ARG A 293 -23.40 5.51 -25.12
N GLU A 294 -23.27 4.37 -24.43
CA GLU A 294 -22.06 3.55 -24.49
C GLU A 294 -21.81 2.98 -25.89
N LEU A 295 -22.86 2.54 -26.58
CA LEU A 295 -22.77 2.10 -27.98
C LEU A 295 -22.32 3.23 -28.91
N GLU A 296 -22.83 4.46 -28.72
CA GLU A 296 -22.38 5.60 -29.53
C GLU A 296 -20.93 5.98 -29.22
N MET A 297 -20.49 5.89 -27.95
CA MET A 297 -19.08 6.06 -27.58
C MET A 297 -18.19 4.99 -28.23
N ASN A 298 -18.59 3.72 -28.19
CA ASN A 298 -17.86 2.62 -28.80
C ASN A 298 -17.80 2.74 -30.33
N LYS A 299 -18.90 3.16 -30.95
CA LYS A 299 -18.94 3.48 -32.39
C LYS A 299 -17.96 4.62 -32.74
N ASN A 300 -17.86 5.66 -31.91
CA ASN A 300 -16.93 6.75 -32.14
C ASN A 300 -15.47 6.31 -31.99
N VAL A 301 -15.16 5.49 -30.98
CA VAL A 301 -13.80 4.93 -30.79
C VAL A 301 -13.42 4.00 -31.95
N THR A 302 -14.30 3.09 -32.34
CA THR A 302 -14.05 2.17 -33.47
C THR A 302 -13.90 2.92 -34.79
N SER A 303 -14.70 3.96 -35.04
CA SER A 303 -14.55 4.81 -36.22
C SER A 303 -13.19 5.53 -36.26
N ARG A 304 -12.67 5.98 -35.12
CA ARG A 304 -11.34 6.59 -35.03
C ARG A 304 -10.24 5.57 -35.29
N LEU A 305 -10.30 4.41 -34.64
CA LEU A 305 -9.34 3.33 -34.86
C LEU A 305 -9.31 2.85 -36.31
N LEU A 306 -10.46 2.80 -36.99
CA LEU A 306 -10.52 2.49 -38.42
C LEU A 306 -9.81 3.57 -39.25
N GLY A 307 -9.99 4.85 -38.92
CA GLY A 307 -9.25 5.96 -39.53
C GLY A 307 -7.74 5.82 -39.37
N ASP A 308 -7.27 5.62 -38.14
CA ASP A 308 -5.85 5.44 -37.83
C ASP A 308 -5.26 4.22 -38.55
N ASN A 309 -6.03 3.14 -38.70
CA ASN A 309 -5.60 1.97 -39.47
C ASN A 309 -5.44 2.27 -40.97
N VAL A 310 -6.33 3.07 -41.55
CA VAL A 310 -6.19 3.49 -42.95
C VAL A 310 -4.94 4.35 -43.11
N GLU A 311 -4.71 5.30 -42.20
CA GLU A 311 -3.53 6.16 -42.23
C GLU A 311 -2.23 5.36 -42.05
N MET A 312 -2.16 4.46 -41.06
CA MET A 312 -1.00 3.57 -40.87
C MET A 312 -0.73 2.72 -42.11
N ARG A 313 -1.79 2.21 -42.76
CA ARG A 313 -1.64 1.43 -43.99
C ARG A 313 -1.07 2.28 -45.12
N GLU A 314 -1.51 3.53 -45.26
CA GLU A 314 -0.96 4.47 -46.24
C GLU A 314 0.52 4.80 -45.96
N GLN A 315 0.87 5.07 -44.70
CA GLN A 315 2.25 5.28 -44.27
C GLN A 315 3.13 4.06 -44.57
N LEU A 316 2.66 2.84 -44.29
CA LEU A 316 3.38 1.60 -44.62
C LEU A 316 3.57 1.44 -46.13
N THR A 317 2.56 1.77 -46.95
CA THR A 317 2.71 1.72 -48.41
C THR A 317 3.73 2.75 -48.92
N SER A 318 3.75 3.96 -48.36
CA SER A 318 4.74 4.99 -48.66
C SER A 318 6.16 4.55 -48.26
N GLN A 319 6.33 3.99 -47.05
CA GLN A 319 7.60 3.43 -46.60
C GLN A 319 8.09 2.29 -47.49
N ARG A 320 7.20 1.39 -47.94
CA ARG A 320 7.56 0.34 -48.91
C ARG A 320 8.06 0.92 -50.22
N ALA A 321 7.45 1.99 -50.74
CA ALA A 321 7.92 2.66 -51.94
C ALA A 321 9.32 3.27 -51.75
N LEU A 322 9.57 3.93 -50.60
CA LEU A 322 10.90 4.45 -50.27
C LEU A 322 11.96 3.35 -50.17
N LEU A 323 11.63 2.22 -49.53
CA LEU A 323 12.54 1.07 -49.44
C LEU A 323 12.85 0.46 -50.81
N LEU A 324 11.86 0.40 -51.72
CA LEU A 324 12.10 -0.06 -53.08
C LEU A 324 13.04 0.88 -53.85
N ASN A 325 12.86 2.20 -53.70
CA ASN A 325 13.75 3.19 -54.30
C ASN A 325 15.19 3.09 -53.74
N LEU A 326 15.34 2.98 -52.41
CA LEU A 326 16.65 2.78 -51.78
C LEU A 326 17.32 1.49 -52.24
N LYS A 327 16.56 0.39 -52.32
CA LYS A 327 17.05 -0.88 -52.87
C LYS A 327 17.57 -0.71 -54.29
N GLN A 328 16.83 0.01 -55.14
CA GLN A 328 17.24 0.26 -56.51
C GLN A 328 18.52 1.11 -56.58
N GLN A 329 18.63 2.17 -55.77
CA GLN A 329 19.84 3.00 -55.65
C GLN A 329 21.07 2.18 -55.22
N ILE A 330 20.91 1.32 -54.21
CA ILE A 330 21.97 0.41 -53.76
C ILE A 330 22.38 -0.54 -54.88
N GLN A 331 21.42 -1.11 -55.62
CA GLN A 331 21.72 -1.98 -56.76
C GLN A 331 22.52 -1.25 -57.84
N PHE A 332 22.16 -0.01 -58.18
CA PHE A 332 22.94 0.80 -59.12
C PHE A 332 24.36 1.05 -58.62
N MET A 333 24.52 1.48 -57.36
CA MET A 333 25.85 1.68 -56.75
C MET A 333 26.70 0.39 -56.76
N LEU A 334 26.10 -0.77 -56.48
CA LEU A 334 26.80 -2.05 -56.50
C LEU A 334 27.22 -2.46 -57.91
N ILE A 335 26.38 -2.22 -58.92
CA ILE A 335 26.71 -2.46 -60.34
C ILE A 335 27.85 -1.52 -60.77
N GLU A 336 27.78 -0.25 -60.40
CA GLU A 336 28.80 0.74 -60.75
C GLU A 336 30.14 0.45 -60.06
N ARG A 337 30.12 0.08 -58.78
CA ARG A 337 31.31 -0.40 -58.06
C ARG A 337 31.90 -1.65 -58.71
N ARG A 338 31.05 -2.59 -59.16
CA ARG A 338 31.51 -3.78 -59.90
C ARG A 338 32.16 -3.38 -61.22
N ARG A 339 31.54 -2.46 -61.99
CA ARG A 339 32.09 -1.95 -63.26
C ARG A 339 33.45 -1.26 -63.05
N MET A 340 33.58 -0.41 -62.03
CA MET A 340 34.85 0.23 -61.65
C MET A 340 35.93 -0.78 -61.24
N ALA A 341 35.56 -1.83 -60.48
CA ALA A 341 36.49 -2.90 -60.11
C ALA A 341 36.99 -3.70 -61.33
N PHE A 342 36.11 -3.98 -62.30
CA PHE A 342 36.52 -4.60 -63.57
C PHE A 342 37.41 -3.67 -64.41
N ALA A 343 37.15 -2.36 -64.44
CA ALA A 343 38.00 -1.39 -65.15
C ALA A 343 39.42 -1.31 -64.55
N ASN A 344 39.55 -1.30 -63.22
CA ASN A 344 40.85 -1.29 -62.54
C ASN A 344 41.65 -2.60 -62.68
N ASN A 345 40.98 -3.74 -62.87
CA ASN A 345 41.69 -5.01 -63.14
C ASN A 345 42.18 -5.10 -64.59
N SER A 346 41.55 -4.41 -65.54
CA SER A 346 42.00 -4.41 -66.93
C SER A 346 43.23 -3.52 -67.17
N THR A 347 43.47 -2.51 -66.33
CA THR A 347 44.66 -1.64 -66.42
C THR A 347 45.90 -2.26 -65.77
N ASN A 348 45.74 -3.14 -64.77
CA ASN A 348 46.85 -3.83 -64.09
C ASN A 348 47.35 -5.11 -64.80
N GLY A 349 46.69 -5.55 -65.88
CA GLY A 349 47.07 -6.76 -66.63
C GLY A 349 48.15 -6.58 -67.69
N ASN A 350 48.60 -5.36 -67.98
CA ASN A 350 49.44 -5.06 -69.16
C ASN A 350 50.92 -4.70 -68.86
N THR A 351 51.43 -4.95 -67.65
CA THR A 351 52.81 -4.57 -67.24
C THR A 351 53.73 -5.75 -66.89
N LYS A 352 53.35 -6.99 -67.19
CA LYS A 352 54.24 -8.16 -67.02
C LYS A 352 54.38 -8.95 -68.32
N ASN A 353 55.12 -8.41 -69.30
CA ASN A 353 55.75 -9.20 -70.36
C ASN A 353 56.70 -8.38 -71.26
N VAL A 354 57.68 -7.66 -70.69
CA VAL A 354 58.92 -7.34 -71.42
C VAL A 354 60.06 -7.15 -70.41
N ALA A 355 60.83 -8.20 -70.15
CA ALA A 355 62.26 -8.14 -69.83
C ALA A 355 62.77 -9.56 -69.52
N THR A 356 63.54 -10.14 -70.44
CA THR A 356 64.88 -10.73 -70.22
C THR A 356 65.17 -11.79 -71.30
N LYS A 357 65.91 -11.36 -72.33
CA LYS A 357 66.86 -12.21 -73.07
C LYS A 357 68.15 -11.39 -73.22
N LEU A 358 69.14 -11.76 -72.40
CA LEU A 358 70.56 -11.74 -72.72
C LEU A 358 71.04 -13.17 -72.49
#